data_AF-A0A2J8WGY0-F1
#
_entry.id   AF-A0A2J8WGY0-F1
#
_cell.length_a   1.000
_cell.length_b   1.000
_cell.length_c   1.000
_cell.angle_alpha   90.00
_cell.angle_beta   90.00
_cell.angle_gamma   90.00
#
_symmetry.space_group_name_H-M   'P 1'
#
loop_
_entity.id
_entity.type
_entity.pdbx_description
1 polymer ?
#
loop_
_entity_poly.entity_id
_entity_poly.type
_entity_poly.pdbx_seq_one_letter_code
_entity_poly.pdbx_strand_id
1 'polypeptide(L)'
;MDRDLLRQSLNCHGSSLLSLLRSEQQDNPHFRSLLGSAAEPARGPPPQQPLQGRKEKRVDNIEIQKFISKKADLLFALSWKSDAPATSEINEDSEDHYAVMPPLEQFMEIPSMDRRELFFRDIERGDIVIGRISSIREFGFFMVLICLGSGIMRDIAHLEITALCPLRDVPSHSNHGDPLSYYQTGDIIRGD
;
A
#
# COMPACT_ATOMS: atom_id res chain seq x y z
N MET A 1 -21.54 -10.82 7.69
CA MET A 1 -20.14 -11.25 7.52
C MET A 1 -19.99 -11.95 6.17
N ASP A 2 -18.83 -11.85 5.51
CA ASP A 2 -18.49 -12.53 4.26
C ASP A 2 -18.25 -14.03 4.50
N ARG A 3 -19.10 -14.87 3.89
CA ARG A 3 -19.08 -16.33 4.07
C ARG A 3 -17.86 -16.98 3.43
N ASP A 4 -17.43 -16.49 2.28
CA ASP A 4 -16.40 -17.16 1.48
C ASP A 4 -15.02 -16.96 2.12
N LEU A 5 -14.76 -15.76 2.68
CA LEU A 5 -13.55 -15.48 3.44
C LEU A 5 -13.49 -16.21 4.77
N LEU A 6 -14.63 -16.32 5.45
CA LEU A 6 -14.73 -17.12 6.66
C LEU A 6 -14.41 -18.59 6.34
N ARG A 7 -14.97 -19.14 5.25
CA ARG A 7 -14.69 -20.51 4.79
C ARG A 7 -13.22 -20.70 4.43
N GLN A 8 -12.62 -19.76 3.70
CA GLN A 8 -11.20 -19.82 3.35
C GLN A 8 -10.31 -19.83 4.59
N SER A 9 -10.59 -18.95 5.56
CA SER A 9 -9.84 -18.89 6.82
C SER A 9 -9.95 -20.18 7.64
N LEU A 10 -11.15 -20.78 7.68
CA LEU A 10 -11.38 -22.08 8.32
C LEU A 10 -10.67 -23.23 7.58
N ASN A 11 -10.58 -23.18 6.25
CA ASN A 11 -9.82 -24.17 5.47
C ASN A 11 -8.31 -24.06 5.73
N CYS A 12 -7.80 -22.85 5.99
CA CYS A 12 -6.39 -22.61 6.30
C CYS A 12 -6.01 -23.02 7.73
N HIS A 13 -6.80 -22.62 8.73
CA HIS A 13 -6.46 -22.80 10.16
C HIS A 13 -7.18 -23.99 10.83
N GLY A 14 -8.24 -24.52 10.22
CA GLY A 14 -8.94 -25.70 10.70
C GLY A 14 -9.80 -25.47 11.96
N SER A 15 -9.93 -26.54 12.75
CA SER A 15 -10.84 -26.60 13.90
C SER A 15 -10.41 -25.76 15.10
N SER A 16 -9.12 -25.45 15.23
CA SER A 16 -8.58 -24.59 16.29
C SER A 16 -9.16 -23.17 16.21
N LEU A 17 -9.14 -22.58 15.02
CA LEU A 17 -9.75 -21.28 14.76
C LEU A 17 -11.28 -21.32 14.91
N LEU A 18 -11.93 -22.40 14.49
CA LEU A 18 -13.38 -22.57 14.64
C LEU A 18 -13.81 -22.53 16.11
N SER A 19 -13.03 -23.18 16.99
CA SER A 19 -13.26 -23.16 18.44
C SER A 19 -13.19 -21.73 19.00
N LEU A 20 -12.15 -20.98 18.64
CA LEU A 20 -11.95 -19.60 19.08
C LEU A 20 -13.02 -18.65 18.53
N LEU A 21 -13.44 -18.83 17.28
CA LEU A 21 -14.53 -18.06 16.70
C LEU A 21 -15.86 -18.32 17.42
N ARG A 22 -16.13 -19.57 17.82
CA ARG A 22 -17.33 -19.90 18.60
C ARG A 22 -17.31 -19.24 19.98
N SER A 23 -16.17 -19.16 20.65
CA SER A 23 -16.09 -18.49 21.96
C SER A 23 -16.21 -16.97 21.85
N GLU A 24 -15.56 -16.36 20.87
CA GLU A 24 -15.50 -14.89 20.75
C GLU A 24 -16.72 -14.28 20.03
N GLN A 25 -17.32 -14.99 19.06
CA GLN A 25 -18.39 -14.47 18.20
C GLN A 25 -19.78 -15.04 18.53
N GLN A 26 -19.94 -15.69 19.69
CA GLN A 26 -21.22 -16.31 20.09
C GLN A 26 -22.39 -15.31 20.12
N ASP A 27 -22.13 -14.05 20.45
CA ASP A 27 -23.14 -12.99 20.56
C ASP A 27 -23.39 -12.26 19.23
N ASN A 28 -22.59 -12.56 18.19
CA ASN A 28 -22.71 -11.94 16.88
C ASN A 28 -23.83 -12.62 16.06
N PRO A 29 -24.95 -11.92 15.75
CA PRO A 29 -26.08 -12.51 15.04
C PRO A 29 -25.71 -12.96 13.62
N HIS A 30 -24.80 -12.25 12.96
CA HIS A 30 -24.33 -12.60 11.63
C HIS A 30 -23.51 -13.89 11.64
N PHE A 31 -22.68 -14.10 12.66
CA PHE A 31 -21.90 -15.32 12.81
C PHE A 31 -22.78 -16.54 13.10
N ARG A 32 -23.79 -16.39 13.96
CA ARG A 32 -24.77 -17.45 14.25
C ARG A 32 -25.55 -17.88 13.01
N SER A 33 -25.97 -16.91 12.19
CA SER A 33 -26.66 -17.19 10.91
C SER A 33 -25.78 -17.99 9.93
N LEU A 34 -24.45 -17.79 9.97
CA LEU A 34 -23.51 -18.50 9.09
C LEU A 34 -23.27 -19.94 9.55
N LEU A 35 -23.17 -20.17 10.86
CA LEU A 35 -23.01 -21.52 11.43
C LEU A 35 -24.24 -22.41 11.25
N GLY A 36 -25.45 -21.82 11.23
CA GLY A 36 -26.69 -22.55 10.97
C GLY A 36 -26.80 -23.15 9.55
N SER A 37 -26.05 -22.61 8.59
CA SER A 37 -25.99 -23.13 7.22
C SER A 37 -24.70 -23.92 6.93
N ALA A 38 -23.63 -23.71 7.72
CA ALA A 38 -22.39 -24.47 7.62
C ALA A 38 -22.42 -25.85 8.31
N ALA A 39 -23.51 -26.16 9.03
CA ALA A 39 -23.71 -27.43 9.74
C ALA A 39 -24.55 -28.47 8.95
N GLU A 40 -25.01 -28.16 7.75
CA GLU A 40 -25.62 -29.18 6.87
C GLU A 40 -24.50 -29.88 6.08
N PRO A 41 -24.23 -31.18 6.31
CA PRO A 41 -23.42 -31.95 5.40
C PRO A 41 -24.20 -32.06 4.09
N ALA A 42 -23.71 -31.40 3.03
CA ALA A 42 -24.26 -31.57 1.69
C ALA A 42 -24.30 -33.07 1.36
N ARG A 43 -25.49 -33.68 1.40
CA ARG A 43 -25.77 -34.96 0.77
C ARG A 43 -25.76 -34.74 -0.75
N GLY A 44 -24.57 -34.74 -1.32
CA GLY A 44 -24.33 -34.70 -2.75
C GLY A 44 -23.13 -35.57 -3.12
N PRO A 45 -23.07 -36.13 -4.35
CA PRO A 45 -22.00 -37.04 -4.74
C PRO A 45 -20.63 -36.34 -4.70
N PRO A 46 -19.53 -37.09 -4.52
CA PRO A 46 -18.22 -36.53 -4.24
C PRO A 46 -17.73 -35.64 -5.39
N PRO A 47 -17.33 -34.38 -5.15
CA PRO A 47 -16.63 -33.59 -6.14
C PRO A 47 -15.18 -34.05 -6.23
N GLN A 48 -14.75 -34.25 -7.46
CA GLN A 48 -13.41 -34.60 -7.88
C GLN A 48 -12.39 -33.52 -7.45
N GLN A 49 -11.17 -33.98 -7.17
CA GLN A 49 -10.01 -33.16 -6.82
C GLN A 49 -9.79 -32.01 -7.82
N PRO A 50 -9.22 -30.90 -7.34
CA PRO A 50 -8.06 -30.37 -8.06
C PRO A 50 -6.83 -30.22 -7.14
N LEU A 51 -5.76 -30.86 -7.60
CA LEU A 51 -4.42 -30.29 -7.80
C LEU A 51 -3.68 -29.65 -6.60
N GLN A 52 -2.69 -30.41 -6.16
CA GLN A 52 -1.40 -30.03 -5.57
C GLN A 52 -1.07 -28.53 -5.51
N GLY A 53 -0.86 -28.04 -4.29
CA GLY A 53 -0.17 -26.78 -4.01
C GLY A 53 0.37 -26.77 -2.58
N ARG A 54 1.66 -27.10 -2.44
CA ARG A 54 2.56 -26.71 -1.35
C ARG A 54 2.11 -27.05 0.09
N LYS A 55 2.58 -28.20 0.61
CA LYS A 55 2.72 -28.43 2.05
C LYS A 55 3.78 -27.48 2.62
N GLU A 56 3.43 -26.21 2.79
CA GLU A 56 4.15 -25.34 3.71
C GLU A 56 3.87 -25.84 5.14
N LYS A 57 4.92 -25.98 5.95
CA LYS A 57 4.81 -26.34 7.37
C LYS A 57 3.70 -25.49 7.99
N ARG A 58 2.57 -26.11 8.35
CA ARG A 58 1.47 -25.45 9.06
C ARG A 58 2.02 -25.03 10.43
N VAL A 59 2.55 -23.82 10.51
CA VAL A 59 2.82 -23.18 11.78
C VAL A 59 1.46 -22.84 12.35
N ASP A 60 1.05 -23.58 13.36
CA ASP A 60 -0.10 -23.23 14.19
C ASP A 60 0.24 -21.95 14.96
N ASN A 61 0.13 -20.81 14.29
CA ASN A 61 0.34 -19.53 14.89
C ASN A 61 -0.92 -19.14 15.67
N ILE A 62 -0.96 -19.57 16.92
CA ILE A 62 -2.08 -19.37 17.85
C ILE A 62 -2.39 -17.87 18.02
N GLU A 63 -1.38 -17.00 17.93
CA GLU A 63 -1.57 -15.55 18.03
C GLU A 63 -2.38 -15.01 16.85
N ILE A 64 -2.09 -15.49 15.64
CA ILE A 64 -2.87 -15.17 14.44
C ILE A 64 -4.31 -15.67 14.60
N GLN A 65 -4.51 -16.90 15.07
CA GLN A 65 -5.87 -17.45 15.28
C GLN A 65 -6.65 -16.63 16.33
N LYS A 66 -6.00 -16.21 17.42
CA LYS A 66 -6.60 -15.33 18.44
C LYS A 66 -6.96 -13.97 17.86
N PHE A 67 -6.07 -13.36 17.08
CA PHE A 67 -6.34 -12.11 16.40
C PHE A 67 -7.55 -12.22 15.46
N ILE A 68 -7.59 -13.25 14.60
CA ILE A 68 -8.70 -13.49 13.68
C ILE A 68 -10.01 -13.66 14.46
N SER A 69 -10.03 -14.45 15.53
CA SER A 69 -11.26 -14.67 16.31
C SER A 69 -11.81 -13.41 16.98
N LYS A 70 -10.93 -12.56 17.52
CA LYS A 70 -11.28 -11.30 18.20
C LYS A 70 -11.71 -10.19 17.25
N LYS A 71 -11.25 -10.23 16.00
CA LYS A 71 -11.51 -9.20 14.98
C LYS A 71 -12.38 -9.72 13.83
N ALA A 72 -13.04 -10.86 14.01
CA ALA A 72 -13.80 -11.53 12.95
C ALA A 72 -14.94 -10.68 12.40
N ASP A 73 -15.57 -9.87 13.25
CA ASP A 73 -16.59 -8.88 12.91
C ASP A 73 -16.08 -7.84 11.90
N LEU A 74 -14.83 -7.39 12.06
CA LEU A 74 -14.17 -6.45 11.15
C LEU A 74 -13.60 -7.15 9.91
N LEU A 75 -12.82 -8.22 10.12
CA LEU A 75 -12.11 -8.94 9.06
C LEU A 75 -13.06 -9.60 8.07
N PHE A 76 -14.24 -10.03 8.53
CA PHE A 76 -15.27 -10.63 7.70
C PHE A 76 -16.47 -9.69 7.55
N ALA A 77 -16.38 -8.39 7.76
CA ALA A 77 -17.49 -7.49 7.45
C ALA A 77 -17.90 -7.62 5.97
N LEU A 78 -19.08 -7.14 5.56
CA LEU A 78 -19.37 -6.95 4.13
C LEU A 78 -19.06 -5.51 3.68
N SER A 79 -18.97 -4.58 4.62
CA SER A 79 -18.79 -3.14 4.40
C SER A 79 -17.38 -2.73 3.98
N TRP A 80 -16.35 -3.52 4.32
CA TRP A 80 -14.97 -3.27 3.89
C TRP A 80 -14.74 -3.54 2.39
N LYS A 81 -15.63 -4.31 1.74
CA LYS A 81 -15.75 -4.33 0.26
C LYS A 81 -16.40 -3.02 -0.18
N SER A 82 -15.68 -1.92 0.04
CA SER A 82 -15.87 -0.71 -0.73
C SER A 82 -15.41 -1.04 -2.16
N ASP A 83 -16.30 -1.69 -2.91
CA ASP A 83 -16.23 -1.75 -4.37
C ASP A 83 -16.76 -0.42 -4.94
N ALA A 84 -16.48 0.69 -4.24
CA ALA A 84 -16.54 1.99 -4.86
C ALA A 84 -15.40 1.95 -5.88
N PRO A 85 -15.69 2.01 -7.19
CA PRO A 85 -14.63 2.25 -8.14
C PRO A 85 -13.88 3.49 -7.66
N ALA A 86 -12.56 3.47 -7.78
CA ALA A 86 -11.76 4.69 -7.71
C ALA A 86 -12.08 5.59 -8.91
N THR A 87 -13.35 5.91 -9.13
CA THR A 87 -13.81 6.97 -10.00
C THR A 87 -13.69 8.23 -9.17
N SER A 88 -12.63 8.96 -9.51
CA SER A 88 -12.54 10.40 -9.50
C SER A 88 -13.87 11.10 -9.80
N GLU A 89 -14.76 11.18 -8.83
CA GLU A 89 -15.76 12.23 -8.75
C GLU A 89 -15.66 12.78 -7.34
N ILE A 90 -14.94 13.89 -7.25
CA ILE A 90 -14.93 14.81 -6.13
C ILE A 90 -16.39 15.18 -5.90
N ASN A 91 -17.04 14.49 -4.96
CA ASN A 91 -18.31 14.89 -4.41
C ASN A 91 -17.99 15.97 -3.38
N GLU A 92 -18.09 17.23 -3.80
CA GLU A 92 -17.62 18.43 -3.10
C GLU A 92 -18.36 18.73 -1.77
N ASP A 93 -19.38 17.95 -1.41
CA ASP A 93 -20.29 18.24 -0.27
C ASP A 93 -20.22 17.25 0.91
N SER A 94 -19.28 16.29 0.92
CA SER A 94 -18.96 15.55 2.14
C SER A 94 -17.57 15.97 2.59
N GLU A 95 -17.53 16.95 3.50
CA GLU A 95 -16.34 17.40 4.24
C GLU A 95 -15.83 16.29 5.19
N ASP A 96 -15.43 15.19 4.58
CA ASP A 96 -14.80 14.04 5.16
C ASP A 96 -13.33 14.41 5.41
N HIS A 97 -13.12 15.25 6.44
CA HIS A 97 -11.82 15.67 6.92
C HIS A 97 -11.09 14.50 7.57
N TYR A 98 -10.60 13.58 6.75
CA TYR A 98 -9.68 12.55 7.21
C TYR A 98 -8.25 13.07 7.11
N ALA A 99 -7.46 12.85 8.16
CA ALA A 99 -6.03 13.00 8.05
C ALA A 99 -5.51 11.99 7.02
N VAL A 100 -4.75 12.47 6.04
CA VAL A 100 -4.03 11.57 5.13
C VAL A 100 -3.07 10.74 5.98
N MET A 101 -3.34 9.44 6.09
CA MET A 101 -2.50 8.53 6.84
C MET A 101 -1.12 8.48 6.17
N PRO A 102 -0.02 8.66 6.93
CA PRO A 102 1.30 8.48 6.38
C PRO A 102 1.49 7.05 5.84
N PRO A 103 2.33 6.83 4.81
CA PRO A 103 2.65 5.50 4.32
C PRO A 103 3.13 4.59 5.45
N LEU A 104 2.68 3.32 5.48
CA LEU A 104 2.99 2.38 6.55
C LEU A 104 4.50 2.23 6.77
N GLU A 105 5.28 2.34 5.70
CA GLU A 105 6.74 2.24 5.70
C GLU A 105 7.40 3.26 6.64
N GLN A 106 6.75 4.40 6.91
CA GLN A 106 7.23 5.41 7.85
C GLN A 106 7.23 4.91 9.30
N PHE A 107 6.41 3.91 9.63
CA PHE A 107 6.32 3.30 10.96
C PHE A 107 7.13 2.02 11.09
N MET A 108 7.66 1.47 9.99
CA MET A 108 8.31 0.16 9.95
C MET A 108 9.80 0.18 10.33
N GLU A 109 10.37 1.34 10.71
CA GLU A 109 11.79 1.51 11.08
C GLU A 109 12.78 0.86 10.10
N ILE A 110 12.49 0.95 8.79
CA ILE A 110 13.29 0.30 7.75
C ILE A 110 14.70 0.93 7.69
N PRO A 111 15.78 0.13 7.65
CA PRO A 111 17.14 0.63 7.47
C PRO A 111 17.27 1.56 6.24
N SER A 112 18.15 2.56 6.32
CA SER A 112 18.32 3.56 5.24
C SER A 112 18.81 2.95 3.93
N MET A 113 19.65 1.91 3.99
CA MET A 113 20.14 1.18 2.82
C MET A 113 19.00 0.51 2.06
N ASP A 114 18.15 -0.23 2.76
CA ASP A 114 17.01 -0.93 2.17
C ASP A 114 16.01 0.06 1.55
N ARG A 115 15.76 1.20 2.23
CA ARG A 115 14.89 2.26 1.69
C ARG A 115 15.42 2.86 0.38
N ARG A 116 16.74 3.05 0.29
CA ARG A 116 17.37 3.52 -0.96
C ARG A 116 17.28 2.48 -2.07
N GLU A 117 17.48 1.21 -1.76
CA GLU A 117 17.32 0.12 -2.73
C GLU A 117 15.89 0.06 -3.27
N LEU A 118 14.89 0.18 -2.39
CA LEU A 118 13.48 0.25 -2.79
C LEU A 118 13.20 1.46 -3.69
N PHE A 119 13.71 2.64 -3.33
CA PHE A 119 13.57 3.85 -4.17
C PHE A 119 14.11 3.61 -5.59
N PHE A 120 15.33 3.06 -5.73
CA PHE A 120 15.92 2.82 -7.05
C PHE A 120 15.26 1.68 -7.83
N ARG A 121 14.62 0.74 -7.14
CA ARG A 121 13.83 -0.32 -7.77
C ARG A 121 12.51 0.21 -8.33
N ASP A 122 11.89 1.13 -7.61
CA ASP A 122 10.51 1.57 -7.86
C ASP A 122 10.42 2.83 -8.73
N ILE A 123 11.48 3.65 -8.82
CA ILE A 123 11.50 4.84 -9.67
C ILE A 123 11.66 4.47 -11.16
N GLU A 124 10.78 5.02 -11.99
CA GLU A 124 10.74 4.80 -13.43
C GLU A 124 10.98 6.10 -14.22
N ARG A 125 11.21 5.99 -15.54
CA ARG A 125 11.36 7.18 -16.40
C ARG A 125 10.01 7.86 -16.59
N GLY A 126 9.98 9.18 -16.48
CA GLY A 126 8.74 9.96 -16.52
C GLY A 126 8.08 10.09 -15.15
N ASP A 127 8.67 9.53 -14.10
CA ASP A 127 8.28 9.83 -12.74
C ASP A 127 8.67 11.25 -12.36
N ILE A 128 7.70 11.99 -11.83
CA ILE A 128 7.93 13.35 -11.40
C ILE A 128 8.71 13.32 -10.08
N VAL A 129 9.83 14.03 -10.03
CA VAL A 129 10.61 14.26 -8.81
C VAL A 129 10.68 15.76 -8.50
N ILE A 130 10.70 16.05 -7.22
CA ILE A 130 10.89 17.41 -6.69
C ILE A 130 12.21 17.41 -5.92
N GLY A 131 13.08 18.35 -6.25
CA GLY A 131 14.39 18.47 -5.65
C GLY A 131 14.78 19.92 -5.38
N ARG A 132 15.71 20.11 -4.45
CA ARG A 132 16.32 21.41 -4.15
C ARG A 132 17.69 21.49 -4.81
N ILE A 133 17.96 22.56 -5.56
CA ILE A 133 19.28 22.78 -6.17
C ILE A 133 20.34 22.89 -5.07
N SER A 134 21.32 21.98 -5.11
CA SER A 134 22.49 22.02 -4.24
C SER A 134 23.65 22.77 -4.88
N SER A 135 23.82 22.67 -6.21
CA SER A 135 24.95 23.25 -6.91
C SER A 135 24.67 23.46 -8.39
N ILE A 136 25.01 24.64 -8.93
CA ILE A 136 24.95 24.94 -10.36
C ILE A 136 26.36 24.86 -10.96
N ARG A 137 26.46 24.31 -12.18
CA ARG A 137 27.68 24.14 -12.97
C ARG A 137 27.38 24.47 -14.44
N GLU A 138 28.42 24.66 -15.25
CA GLU A 138 28.27 24.94 -16.69
C GLU A 138 27.50 23.84 -17.43
N PHE A 139 27.58 22.59 -16.98
CA PHE A 139 26.91 21.45 -17.62
C PHE A 139 25.51 21.16 -17.06
N GLY A 140 24.99 21.96 -16.12
CA GLY A 140 23.69 21.74 -15.48
C GLY A 140 23.72 21.95 -13.97
N PHE A 141 22.69 21.48 -13.26
CA PHE A 141 22.61 21.61 -11.80
C PHE A 141 22.42 20.27 -11.11
N PHE A 142 23.07 20.14 -9.96
CA PHE A 142 22.83 19.09 -9.00
C PHE A 142 21.72 19.50 -8.05
N MET A 143 20.87 18.55 -7.71
CA MET A 143 19.80 18.73 -6.74
C MET A 143 19.71 17.56 -5.78
N VAL A 144 19.26 17.83 -4.57
CA VAL A 144 18.89 16.80 -3.60
C VAL A 144 17.39 16.60 -3.69
N LEU A 145 16.95 15.38 -3.96
CA LEU A 145 15.53 15.04 -4.08
C LEU A 145 14.86 15.08 -2.72
N ILE A 146 13.65 15.64 -2.68
CA ILE A 146 12.85 15.78 -1.45
C ILE A 146 11.51 15.07 -1.55
N CYS A 147 10.92 14.94 -2.75
CA CYS A 147 9.61 14.33 -2.92
C CYS A 147 9.46 13.65 -4.28
N LEU A 148 8.76 12.52 -4.33
CA LEU A 148 8.20 11.94 -5.56
C LEU A 148 6.80 12.50 -5.77
N GLY A 149 6.53 13.00 -6.98
CA GLY A 149 5.28 13.65 -7.36
C GLY A 149 4.42 12.87 -8.37
N SER A 150 4.87 11.70 -8.85
CA SER A 150 4.03 10.81 -9.68
C SER A 150 3.19 9.89 -8.79
N GLY A 151 1.87 9.84 -9.03
CA GLY A 151 0.96 8.98 -8.29
C GLY A 151 0.81 9.35 -6.81
N ILE A 152 1.46 8.59 -5.93
CA ILE A 152 1.42 8.81 -4.47
C ILE A 152 2.56 9.74 -4.07
N MET A 153 2.24 10.92 -3.53
CA MET A 153 3.28 11.80 -2.99
C MET A 153 4.03 11.12 -1.85
N ARG A 154 5.35 10.98 -2.00
CA ARG A 154 6.23 10.36 -1.01
C ARG A 154 7.37 11.30 -0.66
N ASP A 155 7.51 11.60 0.64
CA ASP A 155 8.68 12.29 1.16
C ASP A 155 9.89 11.36 1.13
N ILE A 156 10.94 11.80 0.44
CA ILE A 156 12.19 11.07 0.25
C ILE A 156 13.41 11.89 0.68
N ALA A 157 13.22 13.04 1.35
CA ALA A 157 14.33 13.91 1.76
C ALA A 157 15.36 13.17 2.63
N HIS A 158 14.89 12.23 3.45
CA HIS A 158 15.72 11.40 4.31
C HIS A 158 16.62 10.38 3.57
N LEU A 159 16.41 10.16 2.27
CA LEU A 159 17.23 9.26 1.46
C LEU A 159 18.49 9.94 0.92
N GLU A 160 18.55 11.28 0.97
CA GLU A 160 19.69 12.10 0.51
C GLU A 160 20.12 11.78 -0.94
N ILE A 161 19.14 11.48 -1.81
CA ILE A 161 19.41 11.17 -3.22
C ILE A 161 19.80 12.45 -3.95
N THR A 162 20.98 12.44 -4.56
CA THR A 162 21.44 13.53 -5.43
C THR A 162 21.16 13.18 -6.89
N ALA A 163 20.51 14.08 -7.61
CA ALA A 163 20.25 13.98 -9.04
C ALA A 163 21.00 15.08 -9.80
N LEU A 164 21.31 14.82 -11.07
CA LEU A 164 21.88 15.78 -12.01
C LEU A 164 20.85 16.08 -13.09
N CYS A 165 20.45 17.34 -13.20
CA CYS A 165 19.75 17.84 -14.37
C CYS A 165 20.78 18.47 -15.31
N PRO A 166 21.07 17.84 -16.46
CA PRO A 166 22.04 18.36 -17.41
C PRO A 166 21.46 19.54 -18.18
N LEU A 167 22.31 20.45 -18.65
CA LEU A 167 21.92 21.67 -19.35
C LEU A 167 20.96 21.43 -20.54
N ARG A 168 21.13 20.32 -21.26
CA ARG A 168 20.28 19.93 -22.39
C ARG A 168 18.81 19.70 -22.02
N ASP A 169 18.54 19.38 -20.76
CA ASP A 169 17.21 19.06 -20.25
C ASP A 169 16.63 20.29 -19.51
N VAL A 170 17.38 21.40 -19.43
CA VAL A 170 16.92 22.67 -18.85
C VAL A 170 16.13 23.45 -19.90
N PRO A 171 14.89 23.88 -19.61
CA PRO A 171 14.08 24.66 -20.54
C PRO A 171 14.76 25.98 -20.93
N SER A 172 14.88 26.24 -22.23
CA SER A 172 15.35 27.52 -22.75
C SER A 172 14.26 28.57 -22.65
N HIS A 173 14.34 29.46 -21.65
CA HIS A 173 13.40 30.58 -21.49
C HIS A 173 13.64 31.74 -22.46
N SER A 174 14.76 31.74 -23.21
CA SER A 174 15.03 32.70 -24.28
C SER A 174 15.93 32.10 -25.37
N ASN A 175 15.89 32.65 -26.59
CA ASN A 175 16.71 32.17 -27.71
C ASN A 175 18.21 32.56 -27.61
N HIS A 176 18.58 33.46 -26.69
CA HIS A 176 19.92 34.07 -26.66
C HIS A 176 20.55 34.16 -25.26
N GLY A 177 19.84 33.77 -24.20
CA GLY A 177 20.35 33.77 -22.83
C GLY A 177 20.80 32.39 -22.36
N ASP A 178 21.71 32.36 -21.39
CA ASP A 178 22.08 31.14 -20.68
C ASP A 178 20.85 30.59 -19.92
N PRO A 179 20.38 29.36 -20.22
CA PRO A 179 19.25 28.75 -19.53
C PRO A 179 19.44 28.63 -18.01
N LEU A 180 20.68 28.57 -17.51
CA LEU A 180 20.98 28.43 -16.09
C LEU A 180 20.80 29.73 -15.30
N SER A 181 20.81 30.89 -15.96
CA SER A 181 20.73 32.20 -15.32
C SER A 181 19.44 32.44 -14.52
N TYR A 182 18.40 31.64 -14.76
CA TYR A 182 17.12 31.71 -14.07
C TYR A 182 17.06 30.93 -12.76
N TYR A 183 18.11 30.15 -12.45
CA TYR A 183 18.13 29.23 -11.31
C TYR A 183 19.18 29.64 -10.29
N GLN A 184 18.89 29.40 -9.01
CA GLN A 184 19.77 29.67 -7.89
C GLN A 184 19.89 28.46 -6.96
N THR A 185 21.02 28.36 -6.25
CA THR A 185 21.18 27.37 -5.19
C THR A 185 20.10 27.57 -4.12
N GLY A 186 19.41 26.49 -3.77
CA GLY A 186 18.29 26.51 -2.84
C GLY A 186 16.91 26.54 -3.49
N ASP A 187 16.82 26.79 -4.81
CA ASP A 187 15.56 26.73 -5.54
C ASP A 187 14.98 25.32 -5.52
N ILE A 188 13.65 25.24 -5.45
CA ILE A 188 12.90 23.98 -5.50
C ILE A 188 12.38 23.81 -6.93
N ILE A 189 12.80 22.73 -7.57
CA ILE A 189 12.46 22.41 -8.96
C ILE A 189 11.68 21.09 -8.99
N ARG A 190 10.72 21.03 -9.91
CA ARG A 190 10.03 19.81 -10.32
C ARG A 190 10.56 19.39 -11.70
N GLY A 191 10.91 18.12 -11.87
CA GLY A 191 11.30 17.51 -13.14
C GLY A 191 10.74 16.10 -13.29
N ASP A 192 10.85 15.51 -14.47
CA ASP A 192 10.38 14.16 -14.86
C ASP A 192 11.44 13.35 -15.64
#